data_AF-A0A349EDU0-F1
#
_entry.id   AF-A0A349EDU0-F1
#
_cell.length_a   1.000
_cell.length_b   1.000
_cell.length_c   1.000
_cell.angle_alpha   90.00
_cell.angle_beta   90.00
_cell.angle_gamma   90.00
#
_symmetry.space_group_name_H-M   'P 1'
#
loop_
_entity.id
_entity.type
_entity.pdbx_description
1 polymer ?
#
loop_
_entity_poly.entity_id
_entity_poly.type
_entity_poly.pdbx_seq_one_letter_code
_entity_poly.pdbx_strand_id
1 'polypeptide(L)' 'GLKGVLCRSAIDQKYFFRIYEKDGSFEDYDLMHEELSVQIDSEAMAALYRRTDQSFLDHSPGVLGINDEDQHK' A
#
# COMPACT_ATOMS: atom_id res chain seq x y z
N GLY A 1 3.41 12.96 15.17
CA GLY A 1 3.59 11.81 14.25
C GLY A 1 3.93 12.33 12.88
N LEU A 2 4.62 11.54 12.06
CA LEU A 2 4.99 11.86 10.69
C LEU A 2 4.06 11.07 9.75
N LYS A 3 3.52 11.71 8.70
CA LYS A 3 2.66 11.06 7.71
C LYS A 3 3.41 10.94 6.39
N GLY A 4 3.30 9.79 5.75
CA GLY A 4 3.91 9.48 4.47
C GLY A 4 3.24 8.25 3.85
N VAL A 5 3.84 7.71 2.80
CA VAL A 5 3.31 6.58 2.04
C VAL A 5 4.30 5.42 2.11
N LEU A 6 3.79 4.23 2.43
CA LEU A 6 4.56 2.99 2.28
C LEU A 6 4.50 2.56 0.83
N CYS A 7 5.65 2.58 0.15
CA CYS A 7 5.77 2.27 -1.26
C CYS A 7 6.51 0.94 -1.46
N ARG A 8 6.24 0.26 -2.58
CA ARG A 8 7.03 -0.87 -3.07
C ARG A 8 7.67 -0.49 -4.39
N SER A 9 9.00 -0.63 -4.47
CA SER A 9 9.77 -0.32 -5.68
C SER A 9 9.47 -1.33 -6.79
N ALA A 10 9.24 -0.85 -8.01
CA ALA A 10 9.04 -1.72 -9.16
C ALA A 10 10.34 -2.37 -9.66
N ILE A 11 11.50 -1.79 -9.32
CA ILE A 11 12.81 -2.21 -9.84
C ILE A 11 13.37 -3.39 -9.02
N ASP A 12 13.41 -3.23 -7.70
CA ASP A 12 14.03 -4.18 -6.78
C ASP A 12 13.06 -4.81 -5.78
N GLN A 13 11.76 -4.47 -5.88
CA GLN A 13 10.69 -5.01 -5.03
C GLN A 13 10.84 -4.69 -3.54
N LYS A 14 11.76 -3.79 -3.16
CA LYS A 14 11.93 -3.36 -1.76
C LYS A 14 10.86 -2.38 -1.35
N TYR A 15 10.54 -2.38 -0.06
CA TYR A 15 9.65 -1.40 0.55
C TYR A 15 10.46 -0.20 1.06
N PHE A 16 9.90 1.00 0.87
CA PHE A 16 10.46 2.26 1.35
C PHE A 16 9.33 3.18 1.81
N PHE A 17 9.65 4.15 2.67
CA PHE A 17 8.69 5.14 3.14
C PHE A 17 8.96 6.48 2.47
N ARG A 18 7.95 7.04 1.79
CA ARG A 18 8.04 8.33 1.09
C ARG A 18 7.33 9.42 1.88
N ILE A 19 7.99 10.56 2.02
CA ILE A 19 7.40 11.78 2.56
C ILE A 19 7.30 12.81 1.45
N TYR A 20 6.14 13.44 1.32
CA TYR A 20 5.91 14.54 0.40
C TYR A 20 5.96 15.87 1.14
N GLU A 21 6.76 16.79 0.62
CA GLU A 21 6.83 18.16 1.10
C GLU A 21 5.74 19.03 0.46
N LYS A 22 5.52 20.21 1.05
CA LYS A 22 4.48 21.15 0.58
C LYS A 22 4.72 21.69 -0.83
N ASP A 23 5.99 21.72 -1.26
CA ASP A 23 6.39 22.15 -2.60
C ASP A 23 6.29 21.03 -3.64
N GLY A 24 5.83 19.84 -3.25
CA GLY A 24 5.70 18.67 -4.11
C GLY A 24 7.00 17.87 -4.26
N SER A 25 8.10 18.30 -3.65
CA SER A 25 9.29 17.45 -3.51
C SER A 25 9.00 16.27 -2.59
N PHE A 26 9.83 15.24 -2.67
CA PHE A 26 9.71 14.08 -1.81
C PHE A 26 11.07 13.53 -1.41
N GLU A 27 11.09 12.81 -0.28
CA GLU A 27 12.24 12.07 0.18
C GLU A 27 11.84 10.62 0.50
N ASP A 28 12.68 9.68 0.08
CA ASP A 28 12.50 8.25 0.27
C ASP A 28 13.44 7.75 1.37
N TYR A 29 12.87 6.95 2.29
CA TYR A 29 13.57 6.38 3.42
C TYR A 29 13.56 4.86 3.33
N ASP A 30 14.75 4.26 3.41
CA ASP A 30 14.89 2.81 3.56
C ASP A 30 14.28 2.36 4.90
N LEU A 31 13.56 1.24 4.86
CA LEU A 31 12.97 0.65 6.06
C LEU A 31 13.98 -0.24 6.79
N MET A 32 14.64 0.34 7.78
CA MET A 32 15.59 -0.34 8.67
C MET A 32 14.93 -0.70 10.01
N HIS A 33 13.74 -1.31 9.97
CA HIS A 33 12.97 -1.68 11.15
C HIS A 33 12.26 -3.03 10.93
N GLU A 34 12.17 -3.85 11.97
CA GLU A 34 11.60 -5.20 11.89
C GLU A 34 10.07 -5.19 11.97
N GLU A 35 9.49 -4.44 12.92
CA GLU A 35 8.04 -4.38 13.16
C GLU A 35 7.51 -2.95 13.23
N LEU A 36 7.24 -2.33 12.08
CA LEU A 36 6.66 -0.99 12.02
C LEU A 36 5.13 -1.05 11.96
N SER A 37 4.45 -0.45 12.94
CA SER A 37 2.99 -0.33 12.92
C SER A 37 2.54 0.69 11.86
N VAL A 38 1.58 0.28 11.02
CA VAL A 38 0.95 1.15 10.02
C VAL A 38 -0.54 1.26 10.28
N GLN A 39 -1.09 2.45 10.04
CA GLN A 39 -2.53 2.69 10.06
C GLN A 39 -2.98 2.98 8.62
N ILE A 40 -3.96 2.19 8.14
CA ILE A 40 -4.58 2.40 6.84
C ILE A 40 -5.79 3.31 7.06
N ASP A 41 -5.76 4.49 6.44
CA ASP A 41 -6.89 5.43 6.50
C ASP A 41 -8.11 4.85 5.76
N SER A 42 -9.32 5.16 6.23
CA SER A 42 -10.57 4.68 5.62
C SER A 42 -10.75 5.10 4.16
N GLU A 43 -10.06 6.16 3.72
CA GLU A 43 -10.11 6.71 2.37
C GLU A 43 -8.91 6.27 1.51
N ALA A 44 -8.03 5.40 2.02
CA ALA A 44 -6.80 5.01 1.32
C ALA A 44 -7.05 4.15 0.06
N MET A 45 -8.31 3.86 -0.27
CA MET A 45 -8.72 3.00 -1.38
C MET A 45 -7.94 1.68 -1.41
N ALA A 46 -7.62 1.15 -0.22
CA ALA A 46 -6.89 -0.08 0.00
C ALA A 46 -7.83 -1.14 0.58
N ALA A 47 -7.61 -2.40 0.23
CA ALA A 47 -8.37 -3.52 0.73
C ALA A 47 -7.46 -4.65 1.21
N LEU A 48 -7.89 -5.29 2.29
CA LEU A 48 -7.33 -6.56 2.75
C LEU A 48 -8.19 -7.70 2.21
N TYR A 49 -7.60 -8.64 1.49
CA TYR A 49 -8.31 -9.84 1.02
C TYR A 49 -7.43 -11.08 1.11
N ARG A 50 -8.05 -12.25 1.00
CA ARG A 50 -7.37 -13.55 1.00
C ARG A 50 -7.66 -14.28 -0.30
N ARG A 51 -6.65 -14.92 -0.89
CA ARG A 51 -6.81 -15.90 -1.97
C ARG A 51 -6.09 -17.17 -1.57
N THR A 52 -6.80 -18.30 -1.60
CA THR A 52 -6.32 -19.66 -1.30
C THR A 52 -5.49 -19.79 -0.01
N ASP A 53 -4.23 -19.39 -0.07
CA ASP A 53 -3.15 -19.57 0.90
C ASP A 53 -2.39 -18.27 1.22
N GLN A 54 -2.76 -17.15 0.58
CA GLN A 54 -2.08 -15.86 0.72
C GLN A 54 -3.05 -14.74 1.12
N SER A 55 -2.58 -13.86 2.00
CA SER A 55 -3.28 -12.63 2.37
C SER A 55 -2.63 -11.44 1.66
N PHE A 56 -3.45 -10.52 1.18
CA PHE A 56 -3.05 -9.37 0.39
C PHE A 56 -3.52 -8.09 1.06
N LEU A 57 -2.65 -7.08 1.03
CA LEU A 57 -3.02 -5.67 1.15
C LEU A 57 -2.77 -5.05 -0.22
N ASP A 58 -3.83 -4.58 -0.86
CA ASP A 58 -3.80 -4.12 -2.26
C ASP A 58 -4.72 -2.91 -2.44
N HIS A 59 -4.82 -2.41 -3.66
CA HIS A 59 -5.89 -1.52 -4.06
C HIS A 59 -7.26 -2.16 -3.86
N SER A 60 -8.24 -1.34 -3.49
CA SER A 60 -9.64 -1.76 -3.37
C SER A 60 -10.17 -2.28 -4.72
N PRO A 61 -11.09 -3.27 -4.72
CA PRO A 61 -11.63 -3.84 -5.96
C PRO A 61 -12.17 -2.81 -6.95
N GLY A 62 -12.82 -1.75 -6.44
CA GLY A 62 -13.33 -0.65 -7.27
C GLY A 62 -12.23 0.15 -7.99
N VAL A 63 -11.03 0.29 -7.41
CA VAL A 63 -9.87 0.89 -8.10
C VAL A 63 -9.34 -0.03 -9.19
N LEU A 64 -9.40 -1.34 -8.96
CA LEU A 64 -8.95 -2.36 -9.91
C LEU A 64 -9.98 -2.64 -11.02
N GLY A 65 -11.18 -2.04 -10.95
CA GLY A 65 -12.28 -2.32 -11.86
C GLY A 65 -12.86 -3.74 -11.72
N ILE A 66 -12.62 -4.40 -10.59
CA ILE A 66 -13.11 -5.75 -10.30
C ILE A 66 -14.47 -5.62 -9.61
N ASN A 67 -15.53 -6.10 -10.27
CA ASN A 67 -16.87 -6.18 -9.70
C ASN A 67 -17.06 -7.56 -9.03
N ASP A 68 -18.00 -7.66 -8.09
CA ASP A 68 -18.24 -8.90 -7.32
C ASP A 68 -18.55 -10.14 -8.18
N GLU A 69 -19.01 -9.94 -9.43
CA GLU A 69 -19.27 -11.01 -10.40
C GLU A 69 -18.01 -11.74 -10.89
N ASP A 70 -16.83 -11.09 -10.82
CA ASP A 70 -15.56 -11.68 -11.27
C ASP A 70 -14.87 -12.54 -10.18
N GLN A 71 -15.39 -12.53 -8.95
CA GLN A 71 -14.81 -13.28 -7.83
C GLN A 71 -15.31 -14.75 -7.73
N HIS A 72 -16.25 -15.15 -8.59
CA HIS A 72 -16.91 -16.48 -8.57
C HIS A 72 -16.71 -17.32 -9.85
N LYS A 73 -15.75 -16.98 -10.70
CA LYS A 73 -15.29 -17.83 -11.82
C LYS A 73 -13.93 -18.43 -11.53
#